data_AF-A0A8C5RA40-F1
#
_entry.id   AF-A0A8C5RA40-F1
#
_cell.length_a   1.000
_cell.length_b   1.000
_cell.length_c   1.000
_cell.angle_alpha   90.00
_cell.angle_beta   90.00
_cell.angle_gamma   90.00
#
_symmetry.space_group_name_H-M   'P 1'
#
loop_
_entity.id
_entity.type
_entity.pdbx_description
1 polymer ?
#
loop_
_entity_poly.entity_id
_entity_poly.type
_entity_poly.pdbx_seq_one_letter_code
_entity_poly.pdbx_strand_id
1 'polypeptide(L)'
;LTRVNHDLFHLSYVTELTKRIRLQASQKDGLNILECKRVFPSFTWCVRDFTLDLIYDGKEITEDEYLMISLKSKDPQNKKKIEDYNLPRRCILQYFHSHKCFTFATPASSKKLRNLENLTNDELDPDFVAQSESFCSYFFKSGSVKNLPGAIAVNGRMLGSLAVSYVEAIKSGAVPCMENAVVALAESENTQAVKDAVTKYEAEMNSHVKKFPTQTELEFFQLHLECEKMAVKLFLARSFKDDKQKHQCDLKKLDRAKERFSKMNEDASIRFCEKLLDELGQTLRKNISGNYYSKPGGHKMFLEEKMKIMETYDRKPVQINPKEREKQENDWRMKNSRSK
;
A
#
# COMPACT_ATOMS: atom_id res chain seq x y z
N LEU A 1 33.09 -27.57 22.17
CA LEU A 1 32.44 -28.39 21.12
C LEU A 1 31.24 -29.22 21.62
N THR A 2 31.24 -29.76 22.84
CA THR A 2 30.11 -30.57 23.39
C THR A 2 28.83 -29.77 23.66
N ARG A 3 28.92 -28.53 24.19
CA ARG A 3 27.76 -27.63 24.39
C ARG A 3 27.06 -27.26 23.07
N VAL A 4 27.84 -26.83 22.08
CA VAL A 4 27.39 -26.57 20.69
C VAL A 4 26.61 -27.72 20.09
N ASN A 5 27.03 -28.97 20.32
CA ASN A 5 26.32 -30.14 19.81
C ASN A 5 24.95 -30.36 20.47
N HIS A 6 24.82 -30.01 21.75
CA HIS A 6 23.56 -30.04 22.47
C HIS A 6 22.63 -28.90 22.01
N ASP A 7 23.17 -27.70 21.80
CA ASP A 7 22.39 -26.54 21.33
C ASP A 7 21.92 -26.72 19.87
N LEU A 8 22.77 -27.31 19.01
CA LEU A 8 22.40 -27.70 17.64
C LEU A 8 21.39 -28.85 17.59
N PHE A 9 21.30 -29.68 18.63
CA PHE A 9 20.26 -30.68 18.75
C PHE A 9 18.88 -30.03 18.99
N HIS A 10 18.84 -28.93 19.75
CA HIS A 10 17.62 -28.11 19.91
C HIS A 10 17.26 -27.29 18.65
N LEU A 11 18.20 -27.08 17.73
CA LEU A 11 17.93 -26.55 16.38
C LEU A 11 17.24 -27.57 15.45
N SER A 12 16.81 -28.72 15.96
CA SER A 12 15.96 -29.69 15.25
C SER A 12 14.69 -29.05 14.67
N TYR A 13 14.18 -27.96 15.24
CA TYR A 13 13.05 -27.21 14.66
C TYR A 13 13.31 -26.79 13.20
N VAL A 14 14.56 -26.45 12.86
CA VAL A 14 14.94 -26.09 11.49
C VAL A 14 14.72 -27.27 10.53
N THR A 15 14.90 -28.51 10.99
CA THR A 15 14.63 -29.72 10.19
C THR A 15 13.13 -29.94 9.94
N GLU A 16 12.28 -29.43 10.83
CA GLU A 16 10.82 -29.52 10.73
C GLU A 16 10.18 -28.40 9.91
N LEU A 17 10.94 -27.37 9.52
CA LEU A 17 10.40 -26.25 8.71
C LEU A 17 9.76 -26.74 7.41
N THR A 18 10.30 -27.80 6.81
CA THR A 18 9.75 -28.46 5.61
C THR A 18 8.35 -29.06 5.84
N LYS A 19 8.02 -29.42 7.09
CA LYS A 19 6.73 -29.98 7.50
C LYS A 19 5.75 -28.90 7.99
N ARG A 20 6.28 -27.77 8.46
CA ARG A 20 5.52 -26.71 9.13
C ARG A 20 5.22 -25.50 8.24
N ILE A 21 5.92 -25.35 7.11
CA ILE A 21 5.76 -24.21 6.20
C ILE A 21 5.80 -24.70 4.75
N ARG A 22 4.92 -24.13 3.90
CA ARG A 22 5.03 -24.23 2.44
C ARG A 22 5.43 -22.89 1.85
N LEU A 23 6.39 -22.91 0.94
CA LEU A 23 6.78 -21.70 0.18
C LEU A 23 5.83 -21.51 -1.01
N GLN A 24 5.45 -22.60 -1.65
CA GLN A 24 4.59 -22.63 -2.84
C GLN A 24 3.36 -23.51 -2.60
N ALA A 25 2.25 -23.15 -3.24
CA ALA A 25 0.99 -23.88 -3.11
C ALA A 25 1.07 -25.31 -3.68
N SER A 26 1.81 -25.46 -4.79
CA SER A 26 2.00 -26.73 -5.51
C SER A 26 3.18 -27.57 -4.99
N GLN A 27 3.78 -27.19 -3.86
CA GLN A 27 4.93 -27.87 -3.28
C GLN A 27 4.57 -29.31 -2.88
N LYS A 28 5.15 -30.29 -3.58
CA LYS A 28 4.88 -31.72 -3.37
C LYS A 28 5.79 -32.36 -2.31
N ASP A 29 7.10 -32.06 -2.31
CA ASP A 29 8.05 -32.59 -1.31
C ASP A 29 9.29 -31.69 -1.11
N GLY A 30 9.70 -31.54 0.16
CA GLY A 30 10.89 -30.76 0.54
C GLY A 30 10.75 -29.26 0.27
N LEU A 31 11.63 -28.43 0.84
CA LEU A 31 11.67 -27.01 0.50
C LEU A 31 12.62 -26.80 -0.68
N ASN A 32 12.21 -25.98 -1.66
CA ASN A 32 13.11 -25.52 -2.71
C ASN A 32 14.17 -24.60 -2.07
N ILE A 33 15.44 -25.01 -2.12
CA ILE A 33 16.56 -24.31 -1.47
C ILE A 33 16.71 -22.87 -1.97
N LEU A 34 16.53 -22.63 -3.27
CA LEU A 34 16.62 -21.28 -3.85
C LEU A 34 15.50 -20.38 -3.33
N GLU A 35 14.28 -20.94 -3.22
CA GLU A 35 13.13 -20.25 -2.64
C GLU A 35 13.31 -19.99 -1.14
N CYS A 36 13.91 -20.93 -0.40
CA CYS A 36 14.25 -20.71 1.01
C CYS A 36 15.16 -19.51 1.16
N LYS A 37 16.29 -19.51 0.46
CA LYS A 37 17.28 -18.42 0.53
C LYS A 37 16.68 -17.07 0.14
N ARG A 38 15.69 -17.06 -0.75
CA ARG A 38 15.01 -15.84 -1.18
C ARG A 38 14.09 -15.26 -0.10
N VAL A 39 13.47 -16.08 0.74
CA VAL A 39 12.39 -15.60 1.63
C VAL A 39 12.65 -15.78 3.12
N PHE A 40 13.44 -16.78 3.49
CA PHE A 40 13.87 -16.94 4.88
C PHE A 40 14.77 -15.77 5.28
N PRO A 41 14.74 -15.38 6.57
CA PRO A 41 15.56 -14.28 7.05
C PRO A 41 17.05 -14.60 6.97
N SER A 42 17.89 -13.62 7.30
CA SER A 42 19.27 -13.90 7.69
C SER A 42 19.29 -14.78 8.94
N PHE A 43 20.24 -15.71 9.01
CA PHE A 43 20.46 -16.52 10.20
C PHE A 43 21.54 -15.86 11.06
N THR A 44 21.20 -15.54 12.31
CA THR A 44 22.17 -15.06 13.30
C THR A 44 22.13 -15.93 14.55
N TRP A 45 23.27 -16.53 14.90
CA TRP A 45 23.39 -17.31 16.13
C TRP A 45 24.05 -16.46 17.22
N CYS A 46 23.30 -16.21 18.29
CA CYS A 46 23.81 -15.57 19.49
C CYS A 46 24.19 -16.64 20.52
N VAL A 47 25.49 -16.84 20.75
CA VAL A 47 26.00 -17.83 21.72
C VAL A 47 26.27 -17.12 23.04
N ARG A 48 25.39 -17.34 24.02
CA ARG A 48 25.46 -16.74 25.35
C ARG A 48 26.39 -17.53 26.27
N ASP A 49 26.96 -16.86 27.27
CA ASP A 49 27.88 -17.45 28.26
C ASP A 49 29.02 -18.20 27.58
N PHE A 50 29.64 -17.55 26.59
CA PHE A 50 30.71 -18.11 25.81
C PHE A 50 32.00 -18.17 26.63
N THR A 51 32.51 -19.38 26.83
CA THR A 51 33.69 -19.63 27.69
C THR A 51 34.86 -20.24 26.92
N LEU A 52 34.78 -20.29 25.59
CA LEU A 52 35.86 -20.84 24.77
C LEU A 52 36.69 -19.69 24.24
N ASP A 53 38.01 -19.88 24.17
CA ASP A 53 38.83 -19.00 23.36
C ASP A 53 38.47 -19.24 21.89
N LEU A 54 38.40 -18.17 21.11
CA LEU A 54 38.19 -18.24 19.66
C LEU A 54 39.48 -18.67 18.96
N ILE A 55 39.97 -19.86 19.31
CA ILE A 55 41.18 -20.46 18.75
C ILE A 55 40.82 -21.81 18.14
N TYR A 56 41.23 -22.02 16.89
CA TYR A 56 41.07 -23.27 16.17
C TYR A 56 42.34 -23.61 15.41
N ASP A 57 42.84 -24.84 15.57
CA ASP A 57 44.14 -25.29 15.03
C ASP A 57 45.30 -24.32 15.32
N GLY A 58 45.31 -23.75 16.54
CA GLY A 58 46.35 -22.83 17.01
C GLY A 58 46.26 -21.40 16.44
N LYS A 59 45.21 -21.06 15.68
CA LYS A 59 44.99 -19.72 15.12
C LYS A 59 43.75 -19.08 15.72
N GLU A 60 43.81 -17.77 15.94
CA GLU A 60 42.65 -16.97 16.28
C GLU A 60 41.64 -16.98 15.13
N ILE A 61 40.36 -17.15 15.46
CA ILE A 61 39.25 -17.17 14.52
C ILE A 61 38.18 -16.15 14.90
N THR A 62 37.39 -15.73 13.94
CA THR A 62 36.20 -14.89 14.16
C THR A 62 35.02 -15.72 14.67
N GLU A 63 33.98 -15.05 15.20
CA GLU A 63 32.75 -15.75 15.61
C GLU A 63 32.06 -16.42 14.41
N ASP A 64 32.13 -15.80 13.23
CA ASP A 64 31.56 -16.35 12.00
C ASP A 64 32.30 -17.62 11.56
N GLU A 65 33.63 -17.64 11.67
CA GLU A 65 34.42 -18.85 11.42
C GLU A 65 34.10 -19.94 12.44
N TYR A 66 33.92 -19.57 13.71
CA TYR A 66 33.47 -20.50 14.76
C TYR A 66 32.14 -21.16 14.40
N LEU A 67 31.18 -20.38 13.89
CA LEU A 67 29.90 -20.89 13.39
C LEU A 67 30.10 -21.86 12.23
N MET A 68 30.88 -21.47 11.22
CA MET A 68 31.11 -22.31 10.03
C MET A 68 31.80 -23.62 10.38
N ILE A 69 32.76 -23.61 11.31
CA ILE A 69 33.40 -24.82 11.84
C ILE A 69 32.37 -25.70 12.57
N SER A 70 31.50 -25.10 13.40
CA SER A 70 30.48 -25.81 14.16
C SER A 70 29.41 -26.48 13.27
N LEU A 71 29.16 -25.92 12.09
CA LEU A 71 28.23 -26.44 11.09
C LEU A 71 28.86 -27.48 10.14
N LYS A 72 30.16 -27.78 10.24
CA LYS A 72 30.79 -28.81 9.41
C LYS A 72 30.13 -30.18 9.63
N SER A 73 29.77 -30.81 8.51
CA SER A 73 29.22 -32.17 8.52
C SER A 73 30.30 -33.20 8.85
N LYS A 74 29.88 -34.32 9.45
CA LYS A 74 30.76 -35.48 9.72
C LYS A 74 30.63 -36.52 8.60
N ASP A 75 31.73 -37.22 8.34
CA ASP A 75 31.86 -38.24 7.28
C ASP A 75 30.92 -39.45 7.52
N PRO A 76 30.24 -40.01 6.50
CA PRO A 76 29.16 -41.00 6.66
C PRO A 76 29.51 -42.41 7.18
N GLN A 77 30.68 -42.66 7.78
CA GLN A 77 31.10 -44.03 8.14
C GLN A 77 30.11 -44.78 9.09
N ASN A 78 29.18 -44.09 9.77
CA ASN A 78 28.14 -44.70 10.59
C ASN A 78 26.74 -44.03 10.41
N LYS A 79 25.85 -44.63 9.60
CA LYS A 79 24.74 -43.92 8.93
C LYS A 79 23.71 -43.19 9.82
N LYS A 80 23.23 -43.77 10.93
CA LYS A 80 22.04 -43.22 11.63
C LYS A 80 22.34 -42.06 12.58
N LYS A 81 23.29 -42.23 13.50
CA LYS A 81 23.71 -41.16 14.45
C LYS A 81 24.35 -39.96 13.75
N ILE A 82 24.89 -40.17 12.53
CA ILE A 82 25.51 -39.11 11.74
C ILE A 82 24.46 -38.28 11.00
N GLU A 83 23.33 -38.87 10.58
CA GLU A 83 22.26 -38.08 9.95
C GLU A 83 21.57 -37.15 10.97
N ASP A 84 21.33 -37.61 12.20
CA ASP A 84 20.80 -36.75 13.28
C ASP A 84 21.73 -35.56 13.59
N TYR A 85 23.05 -35.75 13.40
CA TYR A 85 24.05 -34.69 13.53
C TYR A 85 24.09 -33.77 12.29
N ASN A 86 24.08 -34.33 11.09
CA ASN A 86 24.30 -33.59 9.84
C ASN A 86 23.04 -32.83 9.37
N LEU A 87 21.83 -33.37 9.60
CA LEU A 87 20.60 -32.82 9.05
C LEU A 87 20.31 -31.38 9.52
N PRO A 88 20.30 -31.05 10.84
CA PRO A 88 20.12 -29.67 11.29
C PRO A 88 21.15 -28.70 10.70
N ARG A 89 22.42 -29.12 10.65
CA ARG A 89 23.53 -28.31 10.11
C ARG A 89 23.35 -28.02 8.62
N ARG A 90 22.99 -29.04 7.85
CA ARG A 90 22.70 -28.92 6.42
C ARG A 90 21.50 -28.00 6.19
N CYS A 91 20.43 -28.15 6.95
CA CYS A 91 19.26 -27.28 6.84
C CYS A 91 19.60 -25.81 7.11
N ILE A 92 20.40 -25.52 8.15
CA ILE A 92 20.85 -24.15 8.44
C ILE A 92 21.63 -23.59 7.23
N LEU A 93 22.61 -24.33 6.72
CA LEU A 93 23.44 -23.88 5.59
C LEU A 93 22.65 -23.71 4.29
N GLN A 94 21.60 -24.51 4.08
CA GLN A 94 20.83 -24.50 2.84
C GLN A 94 19.67 -23.51 2.86
N TYR A 95 18.93 -23.38 3.97
CA TYR A 95 17.69 -22.61 3.99
C TYR A 95 17.90 -21.11 4.13
N PHE A 96 18.96 -20.69 4.80
CA PHE A 96 19.24 -19.28 5.05
C PHE A 96 20.31 -18.76 4.08
N HIS A 97 20.15 -17.53 3.59
CA HIS A 97 21.08 -16.93 2.62
C HIS A 97 22.33 -16.35 3.26
N SER A 98 22.31 -16.09 4.56
CA SER A 98 23.42 -15.52 5.33
C SER A 98 23.48 -16.14 6.71
N HIS A 99 24.69 -16.20 7.26
CA HIS A 99 25.01 -16.84 8.53
C HIS A 99 25.96 -15.91 9.28
N LYS A 100 25.48 -15.37 10.39
CA LYS A 100 26.24 -14.49 11.28
C LYS A 100 26.29 -15.11 12.67
N CYS A 101 27.38 -14.90 13.39
CA CYS A 101 27.55 -15.35 14.76
C CYS A 101 27.96 -14.18 15.64
N PHE A 102 27.49 -14.21 16.89
CA PHE A 102 27.96 -13.35 17.96
C PHE A 102 28.12 -14.19 19.20
N THR A 103 29.27 -14.05 19.86
CA THR A 103 29.50 -14.65 21.17
C THR A 103 29.35 -13.58 22.24
N PHE A 104 28.83 -14.00 23.39
CA PHE A 104 28.61 -13.11 24.53
C PHE A 104 29.26 -13.72 25.75
N ALA A 105 30.18 -12.98 26.38
CA ALA A 105 30.69 -13.28 27.70
C ALA A 105 29.54 -13.36 28.71
N THR A 106 29.79 -14.01 29.84
CA THR A 106 28.78 -14.05 30.91
C THR A 106 28.58 -12.63 31.45
N PRO A 107 27.34 -12.08 31.43
CA PRO A 107 27.13 -10.65 31.65
C PRO A 107 27.59 -10.11 33.00
N ALA A 108 27.51 -10.95 34.04
CA ALA A 108 27.90 -10.61 35.40
C ALA A 108 28.11 -11.89 36.23
N SER A 109 28.67 -11.75 37.42
CA SER A 109 28.78 -12.87 38.37
C SER A 109 27.41 -13.51 38.70
N SER A 110 27.39 -14.80 39.02
CA SER A 110 26.15 -15.56 39.27
C SER A 110 25.24 -14.96 40.35
N LYS A 111 25.80 -14.21 41.31
CA LYS A 111 25.02 -13.52 42.35
C LYS A 111 24.23 -12.34 41.78
N LYS A 112 24.83 -11.59 40.85
CA LYS A 112 24.23 -10.41 40.22
C LYS A 112 23.23 -10.77 39.11
N LEU A 113 23.37 -11.94 38.46
CA LEU A 113 22.48 -12.36 37.36
C LEU A 113 20.98 -12.38 37.72
N ARG A 114 20.62 -12.60 39.00
CA ARG A 114 19.21 -12.54 39.45
C ARG A 114 18.59 -11.15 39.33
N ASN A 115 19.41 -10.12 39.28
CA ASN A 115 19.00 -8.72 39.20
C ASN A 115 19.56 -8.05 37.93
N LEU A 116 19.83 -8.84 36.88
CA LEU A 116 20.55 -8.40 35.67
C LEU A 116 19.89 -7.18 35.00
N GLU A 117 18.56 -7.13 34.95
CA GLU A 117 17.79 -6.04 34.33
C GLU A 117 17.97 -4.68 35.02
N ASN A 118 18.40 -4.68 36.29
CA ASN A 118 18.59 -3.47 37.08
C ASN A 118 20.08 -3.07 37.21
N LEU A 119 21.00 -3.82 36.60
CA LEU A 119 22.43 -3.48 36.62
C LEU A 119 22.72 -2.39 35.59
N THR A 120 23.64 -1.51 35.95
CA THR A 120 24.22 -0.52 35.01
C THR A 120 25.35 -1.15 34.18
N ASN A 121 25.70 -0.53 33.04
CA ASN A 121 26.78 -1.04 32.18
C ASN A 121 28.12 -1.17 32.92
N ASP A 122 28.40 -0.28 33.87
CA ASP A 122 29.63 -0.32 34.69
C ASP A 122 29.67 -1.50 35.67
N GLU A 123 28.52 -2.12 35.93
CA GLU A 123 28.41 -3.30 36.79
C GLU A 123 28.43 -4.63 36.03
N LEU A 124 28.44 -4.56 34.69
CA LEU A 124 28.51 -5.69 33.78
C LEU A 124 29.96 -5.99 33.40
N ASP A 125 30.16 -7.17 32.85
CA ASP A 125 31.42 -7.55 32.22
C ASP A 125 31.71 -6.63 31.02
N PRO A 126 32.90 -5.98 30.94
CA PRO A 126 33.23 -5.05 29.87
C PRO A 126 33.18 -5.67 28.47
N ASP A 127 33.59 -6.94 28.33
CA ASP A 127 33.54 -7.64 27.04
C ASP A 127 32.09 -7.89 26.65
N PHE A 128 31.22 -8.27 27.59
CA PHE A 128 29.79 -8.41 27.34
C PHE A 128 29.15 -7.09 26.86
N VAL A 129 29.53 -5.96 27.46
CA VAL A 129 29.03 -4.63 27.05
C VAL A 129 29.49 -4.31 25.62
N ALA A 130 30.78 -4.48 25.32
CA ALA A 130 31.34 -4.23 23.99
C ALA A 130 30.73 -5.16 22.91
N GLN A 131 30.55 -6.44 23.23
CA GLN A 131 29.90 -7.41 22.35
C GLN A 131 28.43 -7.06 22.09
N SER A 132 27.71 -6.62 23.13
CA SER A 132 26.31 -6.16 23.02
C SER A 132 26.18 -4.91 22.15
N GLU A 133 27.10 -3.96 22.29
CA GLU A 133 27.14 -2.76 21.45
C GLU A 133 27.46 -3.10 19.99
N SER A 134 28.43 -3.99 19.75
CA SER A 134 28.77 -4.49 18.42
C SER A 134 27.58 -5.21 17.75
N PHE A 135 26.89 -6.08 18.51
CA PHE A 135 25.68 -6.77 18.06
C PHE A 135 24.59 -5.78 17.64
N CYS A 136 24.24 -4.82 18.51
CA CYS A 136 23.22 -3.82 18.20
C CYS A 136 23.63 -2.96 16.99
N SER A 137 24.88 -2.50 16.96
CA SER A 137 25.43 -1.70 15.87
C SER A 137 25.36 -2.42 14.52
N TYR A 138 25.61 -3.73 14.50
CA TYR A 138 25.46 -4.53 13.29
C TYR A 138 24.02 -4.46 12.77
N PHE A 139 23.02 -4.78 13.59
CA PHE A 139 21.62 -4.78 13.14
C PHE A 139 21.08 -3.39 12.79
N PHE A 140 21.53 -2.33 13.46
CA PHE A 140 21.17 -0.97 13.07
C PHE A 140 21.76 -0.56 11.72
N LYS A 141 22.93 -1.08 11.34
CA LYS A 141 23.60 -0.79 10.06
C LYS A 141 23.15 -1.71 8.92
N SER A 142 22.97 -3.00 9.19
CA SER A 142 22.72 -4.04 8.19
C SER A 142 21.30 -4.59 8.20
N GLY A 143 20.44 -4.13 9.10
CA GLY A 143 19.04 -4.52 9.17
C GLY A 143 18.33 -4.20 7.86
N SER A 144 17.69 -5.21 7.27
CA SER A 144 16.96 -5.07 6.02
C SER A 144 15.45 -5.04 6.26
N VAL A 145 14.74 -4.27 5.43
CA VAL A 145 13.28 -4.28 5.42
C VAL A 145 12.80 -5.68 5.01
N LYS A 146 11.79 -6.21 5.70
CA LYS A 146 11.19 -7.49 5.33
C LYS A 146 10.54 -7.36 3.95
N ASN A 147 10.94 -8.24 3.03
CA ASN A 147 10.37 -8.31 1.68
C ASN A 147 9.60 -9.62 1.46
N LEU A 148 8.51 -9.54 0.70
CA LEU A 148 7.83 -10.68 0.08
C LEU A 148 8.42 -10.95 -1.32
N PRO A 149 8.18 -12.13 -1.92
CA PRO A 149 8.56 -12.40 -3.30
C PRO A 149 8.10 -11.28 -4.25
N GLY A 150 9.02 -10.79 -5.10
CA GLY A 150 8.80 -9.60 -5.93
C GLY A 150 9.34 -8.30 -5.34
N ALA A 151 10.19 -8.37 -4.30
CA ALA A 151 10.79 -7.21 -3.62
C ALA A 151 9.75 -6.24 -3.02
N ILE A 152 8.63 -6.80 -2.56
CA ILE A 152 7.56 -6.02 -1.96
C ILE A 152 7.89 -5.79 -0.49
N ALA A 153 8.19 -4.54 -0.14
CA ALA A 153 8.47 -4.12 1.22
C ALA A 153 7.21 -4.26 2.10
N VAL A 154 7.33 -5.03 3.18
CA VAL A 154 6.23 -5.27 4.13
C VAL A 154 6.10 -4.07 5.07
N ASN A 155 4.93 -3.44 5.05
CA ASN A 155 4.55 -2.42 6.03
C ASN A 155 3.74 -3.02 7.21
N GLY A 156 3.39 -2.21 8.20
CA GLY A 156 2.66 -2.67 9.39
C GLY A 156 1.30 -3.32 9.11
N ARG A 157 0.51 -2.80 8.16
CA ARG A 157 -0.77 -3.40 7.77
C ARG A 157 -0.58 -4.76 7.14
N MET A 158 0.37 -4.86 6.20
CA MET A 158 0.72 -6.10 5.53
C MET A 158 1.19 -7.16 6.53
N LEU A 159 2.03 -6.76 7.49
CA LEU A 159 2.50 -7.66 8.55
C LEU A 159 1.34 -8.17 9.41
N GLY A 160 0.41 -7.29 9.80
CA GLY A 160 -0.79 -7.67 10.55
C GLY A 160 -1.65 -8.69 9.79
N SER A 161 -1.92 -8.44 8.52
CA SER A 161 -2.69 -9.36 7.66
C SER A 161 -2.00 -10.71 7.48
N LEU A 162 -0.67 -10.73 7.28
CA LEU A 162 0.12 -11.96 7.22
C LEU A 162 0.04 -12.75 8.53
N ALA A 163 0.16 -12.07 9.69
CA ALA A 163 0.06 -12.71 11.00
C ALA A 163 -1.32 -13.36 11.20
N VAL A 164 -2.41 -12.66 10.86
CA VAL A 164 -3.77 -13.21 10.91
C VAL A 164 -3.89 -14.44 10.01
N SER A 165 -3.49 -14.32 8.73
CA SER A 165 -3.57 -15.43 7.77
C SER A 165 -2.78 -16.68 8.21
N TYR A 166 -1.57 -16.50 8.76
CA TYR A 166 -0.78 -17.63 9.23
C TYR A 166 -1.36 -18.26 10.49
N VAL A 167 -1.84 -17.46 11.45
CA VAL A 167 -2.47 -17.98 12.67
C VAL A 167 -3.78 -18.71 12.35
N GLU A 168 -4.59 -18.23 11.41
CA GLU A 168 -5.80 -18.92 10.96
C GLU A 168 -5.50 -20.25 10.26
N ALA A 169 -4.45 -20.29 9.43
CA ALA A 169 -3.98 -21.54 8.83
C ALA A 169 -3.59 -22.55 9.92
N ILE A 170 -2.80 -22.14 10.91
CA ILE A 170 -2.40 -23.00 12.04
C ILE A 170 -3.63 -23.48 12.82
N LYS A 171 -4.54 -22.57 13.17
CA LYS A 171 -5.75 -22.89 13.94
C LYS A 171 -6.67 -23.88 13.22
N SER A 172 -6.73 -23.82 11.89
CA SER A 172 -7.53 -24.74 11.07
C SER A 172 -6.84 -26.08 10.80
N GLY A 173 -5.61 -26.29 11.29
CA GLY A 173 -4.81 -27.48 11.03
C GLY A 173 -4.16 -27.49 9.63
N ALA A 174 -4.29 -26.40 8.88
CA ALA A 174 -3.60 -26.21 7.62
C ALA A 174 -2.14 -25.79 7.84
N VAL A 175 -1.26 -26.18 6.92
CA VAL A 175 0.13 -25.72 6.92
C VAL A 175 0.19 -24.32 6.31
N PRO A 176 0.72 -23.31 7.02
CA PRO A 176 0.91 -21.97 6.47
C PRO A 176 1.66 -22.00 5.13
N CYS A 177 1.06 -21.39 4.11
CA CYS A 177 1.63 -21.27 2.78
C CYS A 177 1.92 -19.81 2.46
N MET A 178 3.18 -19.50 2.20
CA MET A 178 3.61 -18.13 1.92
C MET A 178 3.03 -17.60 0.61
N GLU A 179 3.10 -18.36 -0.49
CA GLU A 179 2.55 -17.93 -1.78
C GLU A 179 1.06 -17.59 -1.67
N ASN A 180 0.28 -18.44 -1.01
CA ASN A 180 -1.15 -18.20 -0.77
C ASN A 180 -1.37 -16.93 0.06
N ALA A 181 -0.58 -16.73 1.11
CA ALA A 181 -0.68 -15.52 1.94
C ALA A 181 -0.35 -14.26 1.14
N VAL A 182 0.66 -14.29 0.26
CA VAL A 182 1.00 -13.16 -0.63
C VAL A 182 -0.12 -12.88 -1.62
N VAL A 183 -0.73 -13.93 -2.21
CA VAL A 183 -1.85 -13.78 -3.15
C VAL A 183 -3.09 -13.21 -2.44
N ALA A 184 -3.45 -13.74 -1.29
CA ALA A 184 -4.58 -13.25 -0.51
C ALA A 184 -4.37 -11.80 -0.05
N LEU A 185 -3.14 -11.47 0.37
CA LEU A 185 -2.78 -10.11 0.75
C LEU A 185 -2.85 -9.15 -0.44
N ALA A 186 -2.36 -9.56 -1.62
CA ALA A 186 -2.45 -8.76 -2.84
C ALA A 186 -3.91 -8.49 -3.22
N GLU A 187 -4.78 -9.50 -3.21
CA GLU A 187 -6.21 -9.33 -3.51
C GLU A 187 -6.87 -8.34 -2.54
N SER A 188 -6.59 -8.49 -1.24
CA SER A 188 -7.16 -7.62 -0.19
C SER A 188 -6.67 -6.18 -0.30
N GLU A 189 -5.35 -5.98 -0.37
CA GLU A 189 -4.75 -4.64 -0.45
C GLU A 189 -5.07 -3.94 -1.78
N ASN A 190 -5.09 -4.66 -2.91
CA ASN A 190 -5.46 -4.08 -4.20
C ASN A 190 -6.94 -3.69 -4.24
N THR A 191 -7.82 -4.52 -3.68
CA THR A 191 -9.24 -4.18 -3.54
C THR A 191 -9.43 -2.92 -2.71
N GLN A 192 -8.71 -2.80 -1.60
CA GLN A 192 -8.76 -1.60 -0.76
C GLN A 192 -8.12 -0.40 -1.45
N ALA A 193 -7.03 -0.58 -2.20
CA ALA A 193 -6.38 0.48 -2.96
C ALA A 193 -7.32 1.10 -4.00
N VAL A 194 -8.15 0.28 -4.69
CA VAL A 194 -9.17 0.80 -5.61
C VAL A 194 -10.20 1.66 -4.86
N LYS A 195 -10.70 1.19 -3.70
CA LYS A 195 -11.66 1.95 -2.88
C LYS A 195 -11.05 3.27 -2.38
N ASP A 196 -9.82 3.23 -1.88
CA ASP A 196 -9.10 4.40 -1.39
C ASP A 196 -8.85 5.41 -2.52
N ALA A 197 -8.53 4.94 -3.73
CA ALA A 197 -8.34 5.79 -4.89
C ALA A 197 -9.64 6.48 -5.33
N VAL A 198 -10.76 5.75 -5.40
CA VAL A 198 -12.08 6.35 -5.67
C VAL A 198 -12.44 7.39 -4.61
N THR A 199 -12.26 7.05 -3.33
CA THR A 199 -12.53 7.96 -2.21
C THR A 199 -11.66 9.21 -2.29
N LYS A 200 -10.37 9.06 -2.62
CA LYS A 200 -9.44 10.17 -2.80
C LYS A 200 -9.89 11.08 -3.93
N TYR A 201 -10.22 10.51 -5.09
CA TYR A 201 -10.74 11.26 -6.22
C TYR A 201 -12.01 12.05 -5.86
N GLU A 202 -12.98 11.41 -5.20
CA GLU A 202 -14.22 12.06 -4.78
C GLU A 202 -13.98 13.18 -3.78
N ALA A 203 -13.07 12.99 -2.82
CA ALA A 203 -12.72 14.03 -1.86
C ALA A 203 -12.10 15.26 -2.53
N GLU A 204 -11.17 15.06 -3.48
CA GLU A 204 -10.56 16.15 -4.24
C GLU A 204 -11.61 16.89 -5.09
N MET A 205 -12.45 16.16 -5.84
CA MET A 205 -13.53 16.76 -6.63
C MET A 205 -14.54 17.52 -5.76
N ASN A 206 -14.92 16.98 -4.61
CA ASN A 206 -15.82 17.63 -3.66
C ASN A 206 -15.28 18.96 -3.14
N SER A 207 -13.96 19.10 -2.99
CA SER A 207 -13.33 20.36 -2.60
C SER A 207 -13.53 21.49 -3.63
N HIS A 208 -13.83 21.12 -4.88
CA HIS A 208 -14.01 22.01 -6.00
C HIS A 208 -15.48 22.25 -6.40
N VAL A 209 -16.44 21.55 -5.79
CA VAL A 209 -17.87 21.69 -6.11
C VAL A 209 -18.38 23.13 -5.94
N LYS A 210 -17.77 23.92 -5.05
CA LYS A 210 -18.09 25.35 -4.89
C LYS A 210 -17.77 26.21 -6.12
N LYS A 211 -16.93 25.70 -7.03
CA LYS A 211 -16.58 26.35 -8.30
C LYS A 211 -17.55 25.98 -9.42
N PHE A 212 -18.55 25.14 -9.16
CA PHE A 212 -19.51 24.73 -10.19
C PHE A 212 -20.62 25.77 -10.35
N PRO A 213 -21.06 26.07 -11.58
CA PRO A 213 -20.49 25.57 -12.83
C PRO A 213 -19.12 26.19 -13.14
N THR A 214 -18.20 25.41 -13.71
CA THR A 214 -16.93 25.93 -14.22
C THR A 214 -17.15 26.89 -15.41
N GLN A 215 -16.18 27.74 -15.71
CA GLN A 215 -16.32 28.71 -16.81
C GLN A 215 -16.24 28.02 -18.17
N THR A 216 -15.41 26.98 -18.27
CA THR A 216 -15.25 26.22 -19.52
C THR A 216 -15.28 24.72 -19.26
N GLU A 217 -15.64 23.97 -20.30
CA GLU A 217 -15.50 22.51 -20.30
C GLU A 217 -14.02 22.10 -20.16
N LEU A 218 -13.09 22.89 -20.70
CA LEU A 218 -11.65 22.66 -20.55
C LEU A 218 -11.20 22.77 -19.09
N GLU A 219 -11.65 23.79 -18.36
CA GLU A 219 -11.36 23.95 -16.93
C GLU A 219 -11.87 22.75 -16.12
N PHE A 220 -13.10 22.30 -16.41
CA PHE A 220 -13.68 21.12 -15.79
C PHE A 220 -12.89 19.84 -16.08
N PHE A 221 -12.48 19.65 -17.33
CA PHE A 221 -11.65 18.51 -17.75
C PHE A 221 -10.29 18.51 -17.06
N GLN A 222 -9.62 19.66 -16.96
CA GLN A 222 -8.35 19.80 -16.24
C GLN A 222 -8.50 19.45 -14.76
N LEU A 223 -9.59 19.89 -14.13
CA LEU A 223 -9.92 19.55 -12.75
C LEU A 223 -10.00 18.02 -12.54
N HIS A 224 -10.74 17.34 -13.41
CA HIS A 224 -10.86 15.89 -13.40
C HIS A 224 -9.52 15.19 -13.54
N LEU A 225 -8.71 15.64 -14.51
CA LEU A 225 -7.42 15.06 -14.80
C LEU A 225 -6.47 15.13 -13.59
N GLU A 226 -6.42 16.27 -12.90
CA GLU A 226 -5.59 16.42 -11.70
C GLU A 226 -6.09 15.55 -10.53
N CYS A 227 -7.41 15.49 -10.30
CA CYS A 227 -8.00 14.61 -9.29
C CYS A 227 -7.73 13.14 -9.58
N GLU A 228 -7.85 12.73 -10.85
CA GLU A 228 -7.58 11.37 -11.31
C GLU A 228 -6.10 11.00 -11.14
N LYS A 229 -5.17 11.89 -11.52
CA LYS A 229 -3.73 11.66 -11.32
C LYS A 229 -3.40 11.37 -9.85
N MET A 230 -3.99 12.11 -8.92
CA MET A 230 -3.79 11.90 -7.48
C MET A 230 -4.33 10.54 -7.02
N ALA A 231 -5.52 10.14 -7.49
CA ALA A 231 -6.11 8.85 -7.17
C ALA A 231 -5.31 7.67 -7.75
N VAL A 232 -4.88 7.77 -9.01
CA VAL A 232 -4.04 6.76 -9.67
C VAL A 232 -2.70 6.63 -8.95
N LYS A 233 -2.07 7.76 -8.58
CA LYS A 233 -0.82 7.74 -7.80
C LYS A 233 -0.99 7.02 -6.46
N LEU A 234 -2.11 7.27 -5.75
CA LEU A 234 -2.42 6.56 -4.50
C LEU A 234 -2.62 5.06 -4.72
N PHE A 235 -3.36 4.68 -5.78
CA PHE A 235 -3.54 3.27 -6.14
C PHE A 235 -2.19 2.59 -6.40
N LEU A 236 -1.36 3.14 -7.28
CA LEU A 236 -0.06 2.57 -7.65
C LEU A 236 0.91 2.46 -6.47
N ALA A 237 0.88 3.42 -5.54
CA ALA A 237 1.72 3.38 -4.34
C ALA A 237 1.31 2.27 -3.36
N ARG A 238 0.09 1.73 -3.49
CA ARG A 238 -0.47 0.73 -2.56
C ARG A 238 -0.66 -0.64 -3.18
N SER A 239 -0.97 -0.69 -4.47
CA SER A 239 -1.22 -1.93 -5.18
C SER A 239 0.06 -2.70 -5.42
N PHE A 240 0.01 -4.02 -5.33
CA PHE A 240 1.13 -4.89 -5.69
C PHE A 240 0.63 -6.23 -6.22
N LYS A 241 1.45 -6.90 -7.05
CA LYS A 241 1.14 -8.24 -7.62
C LYS A 241 -0.24 -8.32 -8.30
N ASP A 242 -0.65 -7.25 -9.00
CA ASP A 242 -1.85 -7.24 -9.86
C ASP A 242 -1.51 -7.71 -11.28
N ASP A 243 -0.89 -8.90 -11.40
CA ASP A 243 -0.28 -9.37 -12.66
C ASP A 243 -1.29 -9.49 -13.83
N LYS A 244 -2.57 -9.71 -13.50
CA LYS A 244 -3.67 -9.77 -14.47
C LYS A 244 -4.36 -8.42 -14.70
N GLN A 245 -3.86 -7.35 -14.09
CA GLN A 245 -4.41 -5.99 -14.15
C GLN A 245 -5.90 -5.92 -13.79
N LYS A 246 -6.39 -6.85 -12.95
CA LYS A 246 -7.80 -6.95 -12.58
C LYS A 246 -8.20 -5.70 -11.80
N HIS A 247 -7.38 -5.30 -10.83
CA HIS A 247 -7.68 -4.16 -9.96
C HIS A 247 -7.42 -2.83 -10.67
N GLN A 248 -6.42 -2.79 -11.56
CA GLN A 248 -6.23 -1.67 -12.46
C GLN A 248 -7.44 -1.48 -13.40
N CYS A 249 -8.03 -2.56 -13.92
CA CYS A 249 -9.27 -2.48 -14.69
C CYS A 249 -10.46 -2.02 -13.82
N ASP A 250 -10.54 -2.47 -12.57
CA ASP A 250 -11.54 -2.02 -11.61
C ASP A 250 -11.40 -0.53 -11.26
N LEU A 251 -10.25 0.11 -11.52
CA LEU A 251 -10.06 1.54 -11.34
C LEU A 251 -10.96 2.37 -12.28
N LYS A 252 -11.51 1.76 -13.35
CA LYS A 252 -12.60 2.32 -14.16
C LYS A 252 -13.86 2.64 -13.34
N LYS A 253 -13.97 2.17 -12.09
CA LYS A 253 -15.00 2.66 -11.14
C LYS A 253 -14.94 4.18 -10.93
N LEU A 254 -13.80 4.82 -11.22
CA LEU A 254 -13.67 6.27 -11.30
C LEU A 254 -14.62 6.88 -12.35
N ASP A 255 -14.93 6.19 -13.44
CA ASP A 255 -15.79 6.71 -14.52
C ASP A 255 -17.19 7.03 -14.00
N ARG A 256 -17.74 6.17 -13.12
CA ARG A 256 -19.02 6.46 -12.46
C ARG A 256 -18.96 7.72 -11.59
N ALA A 257 -17.82 7.98 -10.95
CA ALA A 257 -17.64 9.20 -10.16
C ALA A 257 -17.46 10.42 -11.07
N LYS A 258 -16.72 10.30 -12.17
CA LYS A 258 -16.60 11.33 -13.22
C LYS A 258 -17.96 11.73 -13.75
N GLU A 259 -18.78 10.76 -14.18
CA GLU A 259 -20.15 10.99 -14.67
C GLU A 259 -21.01 11.74 -13.65
N ARG A 260 -20.94 11.38 -12.37
CA ARG A 260 -21.68 12.09 -11.30
C ARG A 260 -21.27 13.56 -11.21
N PHE A 261 -19.98 13.84 -11.17
CA PHE A 261 -19.51 15.24 -11.09
C PHE A 261 -19.79 16.01 -12.38
N SER A 262 -19.72 15.37 -13.55
CA SER A 262 -20.13 15.99 -14.82
C SER A 262 -21.57 16.44 -14.76
N LYS A 263 -22.47 15.58 -14.29
CA LYS A 263 -23.88 15.92 -14.10
C LYS A 263 -24.08 17.03 -13.06
N MET A 264 -23.34 17.03 -11.96
CA MET A 264 -23.41 18.12 -10.97
C MET A 264 -23.00 19.47 -11.55
N ASN A 265 -21.97 19.48 -12.42
CA ASN A 265 -21.52 20.68 -13.11
C ASN A 265 -22.56 21.15 -14.13
N GLU A 266 -23.14 20.23 -14.90
CA GLU A 266 -24.23 20.47 -15.86
C GLU A 266 -25.48 21.04 -15.15
N ASP A 267 -25.95 20.38 -14.08
CA ASP A 267 -27.10 20.85 -13.31
C ASP A 267 -26.84 22.23 -12.67
N ALA A 268 -25.60 22.53 -12.27
CA ALA A 268 -25.22 23.85 -11.77
C ALA A 268 -25.21 24.92 -12.87
N SER A 269 -24.78 24.55 -14.07
CA SER A 269 -24.86 25.34 -15.30
C SER A 269 -26.31 25.70 -15.58
N ILE A 270 -27.19 24.70 -15.70
CA ILE A 270 -28.63 24.90 -15.95
C ILE A 270 -29.25 25.88 -14.96
N ARG A 271 -29.06 25.65 -13.66
CA ARG A 271 -29.62 26.52 -12.61
C ARG A 271 -29.11 27.96 -12.72
N PHE A 272 -27.84 28.14 -13.06
CA PHE A 272 -27.27 29.47 -13.25
C PHE A 272 -27.92 30.18 -14.45
N CYS A 273 -28.09 29.49 -15.58
CA CYS A 273 -28.72 30.04 -16.77
C CYS A 273 -30.18 30.44 -16.52
N GLU A 274 -30.96 29.54 -15.91
CA GLU A 274 -32.37 29.77 -15.62
C GLU A 274 -32.55 31.01 -14.75
N LYS A 275 -31.72 31.15 -13.71
CA LYS A 275 -31.71 32.32 -12.84
C LYS A 275 -31.34 33.60 -13.60
N LEU A 276 -30.32 33.54 -14.45
CA LEU A 276 -29.88 34.70 -15.24
C LEU A 276 -30.95 35.14 -16.25
N LEU A 277 -31.59 34.20 -16.95
CA LEU A 277 -32.69 34.49 -17.88
C LEU A 277 -33.94 34.99 -17.16
N ASP A 278 -34.20 34.48 -15.95
CA ASP A 278 -35.24 35.03 -15.10
C ASP A 278 -34.92 36.49 -14.78
N GLU A 279 -33.76 36.80 -14.21
CA GLU A 279 -33.31 38.16 -13.87
C GLU A 279 -33.36 39.13 -15.06
N LEU A 280 -32.76 38.78 -16.20
CA LEU A 280 -32.74 39.63 -17.39
C LEU A 280 -34.13 39.83 -17.99
N GLY A 281 -35.00 38.81 -17.89
CA GLY A 281 -36.34 38.84 -18.47
C GLY A 281 -37.43 39.47 -17.58
N GLN A 282 -37.11 39.91 -16.36
CA GLN A 282 -38.13 40.43 -15.42
C GLN A 282 -38.89 41.63 -16.01
N THR A 283 -38.17 42.59 -16.60
CA THR A 283 -38.77 43.80 -17.19
C THR A 283 -39.65 43.44 -18.39
N LEU A 284 -39.15 42.59 -19.27
CA LEU A 284 -39.89 42.10 -20.44
C LEU A 284 -41.19 41.41 -20.00
N ARG A 285 -41.14 40.51 -19.01
CA ARG A 285 -42.33 39.82 -18.47
C ARG A 285 -43.34 40.79 -17.85
N LYS A 286 -42.88 41.78 -17.09
CA LYS A 286 -43.74 42.85 -16.54
C LYS A 286 -44.41 43.65 -17.66
N ASN A 287 -43.65 44.07 -18.67
CA ASN A 287 -44.16 44.84 -19.82
C ASN A 287 -45.19 44.04 -20.64
N ILE A 288 -44.97 42.74 -20.84
CA ILE A 288 -45.95 41.85 -21.48
C ILE A 288 -47.23 41.79 -20.64
N SER A 289 -47.12 41.51 -19.34
CA SER A 289 -48.29 41.40 -18.45
C SER A 289 -49.09 42.70 -18.30
N GLY A 290 -48.42 43.84 -18.44
CA GLY A 290 -49.04 45.17 -18.40
C GLY A 290 -49.55 45.68 -19.75
N ASN A 291 -49.60 44.83 -20.79
CA ASN A 291 -50.03 45.21 -22.15
C ASN A 291 -49.21 46.37 -22.78
N TYR A 292 -47.97 46.58 -22.36
CA TYR A 292 -47.15 47.72 -22.79
C TYR A 292 -46.87 47.75 -24.30
N TYR A 293 -46.82 46.57 -24.93
CA TYR A 293 -46.58 46.41 -26.37
C TYR A 293 -47.86 46.39 -27.20
N SER A 294 -49.05 46.47 -26.59
CA SER A 294 -50.35 46.42 -27.28
C SER A 294 -50.73 47.78 -27.87
N LYS A 295 -49.83 48.35 -28.68
CA LYS A 295 -49.95 49.67 -29.32
C LYS A 295 -49.31 49.66 -30.72
N PRO A 296 -49.66 50.60 -31.61
CA PRO A 296 -48.99 50.73 -32.91
C PRO A 296 -47.47 50.81 -32.75
N GLY A 297 -46.72 49.93 -33.45
CA GLY A 297 -45.26 49.82 -33.33
C GLY A 297 -44.75 48.96 -32.16
N GLY A 298 -45.61 48.45 -31.28
CA GLY A 298 -45.19 47.71 -30.08
C GLY A 298 -44.47 46.39 -30.35
N HIS A 299 -44.75 45.71 -31.47
CA HIS A 299 -44.00 44.52 -31.88
C HIS A 299 -42.51 44.81 -32.10
N LYS A 300 -42.18 45.95 -32.74
CA LYS A 300 -40.80 46.37 -32.94
C LYS A 300 -40.12 46.64 -31.59
N MET A 301 -40.81 47.31 -30.68
CA MET A 301 -40.30 47.58 -29.32
C MET A 301 -40.02 46.29 -28.54
N PHE A 302 -40.92 45.29 -28.64
CA PHE A 302 -40.73 43.98 -28.03
C PHE A 302 -39.48 43.26 -28.57
N LEU A 303 -39.29 43.27 -29.90
CA LEU A 303 -38.12 42.63 -30.52
C LEU A 303 -36.81 43.31 -30.10
N GLU A 304 -36.78 44.63 -30.01
CA GLU A 304 -35.60 45.39 -29.55
C GLU A 304 -35.24 45.04 -28.09
N GLU A 305 -36.23 44.97 -27.20
CA GLU A 305 -36.01 44.58 -25.80
C GLU A 305 -35.55 43.13 -25.66
N LYS A 306 -36.17 42.23 -26.43
CA LYS A 306 -35.77 40.82 -26.52
C LYS A 306 -34.32 40.68 -27.01
N MET A 307 -33.93 41.39 -28.05
CA MET A 307 -32.56 41.36 -28.57
C MET A 307 -31.54 41.87 -27.56
N LYS A 308 -31.85 42.96 -26.83
CA LYS A 308 -30.99 43.48 -25.76
C LYS A 308 -30.77 42.45 -24.65
N ILE A 309 -31.83 41.72 -24.27
CA ILE A 309 -31.73 40.64 -23.28
C ILE A 309 -30.82 39.52 -23.79
N MET A 310 -30.99 39.09 -25.05
CA MET A 310 -30.16 38.04 -25.65
C MET A 310 -28.70 38.46 -25.76
N GLU A 311 -28.39 39.67 -26.26
CA GLU A 311 -27.02 40.16 -26.30
C GLU A 311 -26.38 40.25 -24.92
N THR A 312 -27.15 40.65 -23.90
CA THR A 312 -26.65 40.73 -22.53
C THR A 312 -26.36 39.35 -21.95
N TYR A 313 -27.25 38.38 -22.23
CA TYR A 313 -27.05 36.98 -21.88
C TYR A 313 -25.81 36.39 -22.56
N ASP A 314 -25.63 36.69 -23.85
CA ASP A 314 -24.50 36.20 -24.64
C ASP A 314 -23.15 36.74 -24.18
N ARG A 315 -23.11 38.01 -23.76
CA ARG A 315 -21.90 38.69 -23.27
C ARG A 315 -21.46 38.27 -21.87
N LYS A 316 -22.29 37.56 -21.11
CA LYS A 316 -21.88 37.03 -19.80
C LYS A 316 -20.88 35.88 -20.03
N PRO A 317 -19.73 35.88 -19.31
CA PRO A 317 -18.71 34.84 -19.48
C PRO A 317 -19.35 33.47 -19.28
N VAL A 318 -19.03 32.56 -20.21
CA VAL A 318 -19.60 31.22 -20.30
C VAL A 318 -19.50 30.56 -18.92
N GLN A 319 -20.64 30.10 -18.42
CA GLN A 319 -20.78 29.19 -17.27
C GLN A 319 -21.62 27.97 -17.68
N ILE A 320 -21.72 27.74 -19.01
CA ILE A 320 -22.74 26.91 -19.62
C ILE A 320 -22.08 26.05 -20.68
N ASN A 321 -22.37 24.75 -20.67
CA ASN A 321 -22.05 23.88 -21.79
C ASN A 321 -22.68 24.48 -23.08
N PRO A 322 -21.92 24.73 -24.17
CA PRO A 322 -22.45 25.37 -25.38
C PRO A 322 -23.71 24.70 -25.95
N LYS A 323 -23.84 23.37 -25.80
CA LYS A 323 -25.02 22.61 -26.25
C LYS A 323 -26.27 22.90 -25.41
N GLU A 324 -26.09 23.16 -24.12
CA GLU A 324 -27.20 23.53 -23.23
C GLU A 324 -27.63 24.97 -23.43
N ARG A 325 -26.68 25.88 -23.71
CA ARG A 325 -26.98 27.26 -24.07
C ARG A 325 -27.91 27.31 -25.29
N GLU A 326 -27.57 26.59 -26.35
CA GLU A 326 -28.39 26.52 -27.56
C GLU A 326 -29.78 25.94 -27.28
N LYS A 327 -29.87 24.86 -26.48
CA LYS A 327 -31.15 24.27 -26.08
C LYS A 327 -32.02 25.24 -25.28
N GLN A 328 -31.45 25.91 -24.28
CA GLN A 328 -32.20 26.83 -23.42
C GLN A 328 -32.57 28.13 -24.14
N GLU A 329 -31.71 28.63 -25.03
CA GLU A 329 -32.07 29.73 -25.92
C GLU A 329 -33.25 29.34 -26.81
N ASN A 330 -33.23 28.14 -27.39
CA ASN A 330 -34.33 27.64 -28.21
C ASN A 330 -35.62 27.48 -27.40
N ASP A 331 -35.55 26.91 -26.20
CA ASP A 331 -36.70 26.76 -25.31
C ASP A 331 -37.26 28.11 -24.84
N TRP A 332 -36.39 29.08 -24.53
CA TRP A 332 -36.78 30.44 -24.17
C TRP A 332 -37.37 31.21 -25.37
N ARG A 333 -36.81 31.04 -26.58
CA ARG A 333 -37.35 31.60 -27.83
C ARG A 333 -38.73 31.03 -28.13
N MET A 334 -38.97 29.75 -27.86
CA MET A 334 -40.25 29.06 -28.08
C MET A 334 -41.31 29.45 -27.04
N LYS A 335 -40.94 29.62 -25.77
CA LYS A 335 -41.88 30.09 -24.72
C LYS A 335 -42.32 31.53 -24.95
N ASN A 336 -41.44 32.39 -25.47
CA ASN A 336 -41.70 33.81 -25.69
C ASN A 336 -42.02 34.18 -27.15
N SER A 337 -42.33 33.21 -28.01
CA SER A 337 -42.83 33.43 -29.38
C SER A 337 -44.36 33.30 -29.49
N ARG A 338 -45.02 32.76 -28.46
CA ARG A 338 -46.49 32.63 -28.38
C ARG A 338 -47.11 33.77 -27.58
N SER A 339 -47.01 34.99 -28.10
CA SER A 339 -47.95 36.06 -27.75
C SER A 339 -48.58 36.50 -29.05
N LYS A 340 -49.77 35.95 -29.33
CA LYS A 340 -50.61 36.39 -30.45
C LYS A 340 -51.24 37.74 -30.14
#